data_AF-A0A519YX95-F1
#
_entry.id   AF-A0A519YX95-F1
#
_cell.length_a   1.000
_cell.length_b   1.000
_cell.length_c   1.000
_cell.angle_alpha   90.00
_cell.angle_beta   90.00
_cell.angle_gamma   90.00
#
_symmetry.space_group_name_H-M   'P 1'
#
loop_
_entity.id
_entity.type
_entity.pdbx_description
1 polymer ?
#
loop_
_entity_poly.entity_id
_entity_poly.type
_entity_poly.pdbx_seq_one_letter_code
_entity_poly.pdbx_strand_id
1 'polypeptide(L)'
;MPHPSKNRSSKSKLLPKTPTGIAGLDEITGGGIPTGRPTLICGAAGSGKTLFSMEYIVRGALEFGEPGVFMAFEEKAEELAINVASLGFDLNKLQKDNMIRIDHV
;
A
#
# COMPACT_ATOMS: atom_id res chain seq x y z
N MET A 1 8.41 -23.59 -50.63
CA MET A 1 9.43 -22.89 -49.80
C MET A 1 8.81 -22.49 -48.49
N PRO A 2 9.34 -22.89 -47.32
CA PRO A 2 8.76 -22.49 -46.03
C PRO A 2 9.18 -21.05 -45.68
N HIS A 3 8.21 -20.25 -45.23
CA HIS A 3 8.42 -18.92 -44.66
C HIS A 3 9.11 -19.05 -43.28
N PRO A 4 10.13 -18.22 -42.96
CA PRO A 4 10.71 -18.21 -41.63
C PRO A 4 9.72 -17.57 -40.65
N SER A 5 9.28 -18.37 -39.67
CA SER A 5 8.57 -17.92 -38.48
C SER A 5 9.45 -16.89 -37.74
N LYS A 6 9.06 -15.61 -37.81
CA LYS A 6 9.66 -14.56 -36.98
C LYS A 6 9.19 -14.79 -35.55
N ASN A 7 10.05 -15.40 -34.76
CA ASN A 7 9.89 -15.53 -33.31
C ASN A 7 10.02 -14.13 -32.68
N ARG A 8 8.93 -13.34 -32.73
CA ARG A 8 8.81 -12.09 -31.97
C ARG A 8 8.60 -12.50 -30.51
N SER A 9 9.70 -12.73 -29.81
CA SER A 9 9.76 -12.62 -28.35
C SER A 9 9.40 -11.17 -27.99
N SER A 10 8.10 -10.87 -27.91
CA SER A 10 7.63 -9.70 -27.18
C SER A 10 7.91 -9.97 -25.72
N LYS A 11 9.08 -9.54 -25.21
CA LYS A 11 9.21 -9.30 -23.78
C LYS A 11 8.20 -8.21 -23.47
N SER A 12 7.00 -8.58 -23.03
CA SER A 12 6.05 -7.62 -22.51
C SER A 12 6.76 -6.89 -21.37
N LYS A 13 6.79 -5.55 -21.42
CA LYS A 13 7.23 -4.78 -20.27
C LYS A 13 6.30 -5.14 -19.12
N LEU A 14 6.79 -5.95 -18.17
CA LEU A 14 6.05 -6.25 -16.95
C LEU A 14 5.82 -4.94 -16.20
N LEU A 15 4.62 -4.77 -15.64
CA LEU A 15 4.28 -3.61 -14.83
C LEU A 15 5.07 -3.70 -13.51
N PRO A 16 5.95 -2.72 -13.19
CA PRO A 16 6.65 -2.72 -11.91
C PRO A 16 5.66 -2.68 -10.74
N LYS A 17 5.96 -3.43 -9.69
CA LYS A 17 5.12 -3.57 -8.50
C LYS A 17 5.85 -3.08 -7.26
N THR A 18 5.10 -2.43 -6.38
CA THR A 18 5.50 -2.05 -5.02
C THR A 18 4.80 -3.00 -4.06
N PRO A 19 5.55 -3.80 -3.28
CA PRO A 19 4.99 -4.65 -2.24
C PRO A 19 4.16 -3.81 -1.26
N THR A 20 3.03 -4.36 -0.83
CA THR A 20 2.18 -3.70 0.17
C THR A 20 2.51 -4.13 1.59
N GLY A 21 3.21 -5.27 1.74
CA GLY A 21 3.41 -5.94 3.02
C GLY A 21 2.15 -6.71 3.49
N ILE A 22 1.02 -6.55 2.80
CA ILE A 22 -0.21 -7.29 3.08
C ILE A 22 -0.13 -8.61 2.32
N ALA A 23 0.29 -9.68 3.00
CA ALA A 23 0.64 -10.96 2.40
C ALA A 23 -0.39 -11.49 1.39
N GLY A 24 -1.67 -11.54 1.77
CA GLY A 24 -2.73 -12.03 0.87
C GLY A 24 -2.95 -11.17 -0.37
N LEU A 25 -2.75 -9.85 -0.27
CA LEU A 25 -2.84 -8.97 -1.43
C LEU A 25 -1.61 -9.13 -2.34
N ASP A 26 -0.42 -9.13 -1.76
CA ASP A 26 0.83 -9.25 -2.51
C ASP A 26 0.89 -10.58 -3.27
N GLU A 27 0.40 -11.67 -2.68
CA GLU A 27 0.26 -12.98 -3.34
C GLU A 27 -0.67 -12.89 -4.57
N ILE A 28 -1.89 -12.36 -4.40
CA ILE A 28 -2.90 -12.30 -5.46
C ILE A 28 -2.48 -11.33 -6.59
N THR A 29 -1.76 -10.27 -6.26
CA THR A 29 -1.39 -9.21 -7.22
C THR A 29 -0.01 -9.42 -7.87
N GLY A 30 0.73 -10.44 -7.45
CA GLY A 30 2.06 -10.77 -7.96
C GLY A 30 3.14 -9.78 -7.51
N GLY A 31 3.14 -9.40 -6.23
CA GLY A 31 4.13 -8.49 -5.64
C GLY A 31 3.62 -7.09 -5.34
N GLY A 32 2.30 -6.89 -5.26
CA GLY A 32 1.66 -5.66 -4.78
C GLY A 32 1.08 -4.77 -5.87
N ILE A 33 1.04 -3.47 -5.62
CA ILE A 33 0.36 -2.47 -6.46
C ILE A 33 1.31 -1.84 -7.50
N PRO A 34 0.81 -1.28 -8.62
CA PRO A 34 1.68 -0.67 -9.63
C PRO A 34 2.51 0.49 -9.07
N THR A 35 3.84 0.40 -9.21
CA THR A 35 4.77 1.42 -8.71
C THR A 35 4.59 2.76 -9.42
N GLY A 36 4.60 3.86 -8.66
CA GLY A 36 4.58 5.23 -9.19
C GLY A 36 3.25 5.62 -9.85
N ARG A 37 2.15 4.96 -9.47
CA ARG A 37 0.81 5.22 -10.01
C ARG A 37 -0.21 5.38 -8.88
N PRO A 38 -1.20 6.27 -9.02
CA PRO A 38 -2.32 6.32 -8.10
C PRO A 38 -3.07 4.99 -8.07
N THR A 39 -3.44 4.56 -6.86
CA THR A 39 -4.27 3.36 -6.63
C THR A 39 -5.52 3.77 -5.88
N LEU A 40 -6.69 3.36 -6.38
CA LEU A 40 -7.99 3.64 -5.76
C LEU A 40 -8.52 2.39 -5.07
N ILE A 41 -8.86 2.50 -3.79
CA ILE A 41 -9.48 1.44 -3.00
C ILE A 41 -10.97 1.77 -2.85
N CYS A 42 -11.84 0.91 -3.38
CA CYS A 42 -13.29 1.10 -3.37
C CYS A 42 -14.00 0.01 -2.59
N GLY A 43 -15.07 0.38 -1.87
CA GLY A 43 -15.91 -0.56 -1.13
C GLY A 43 -16.92 0.15 -0.22
N ALA A 44 -17.96 -0.57 0.20
CA ALA A 44 -18.99 -0.05 1.10
C ALA A 44 -18.41 0.41 2.46
N ALA A 45 -19.20 1.15 3.24
CA ALA A 45 -18.83 1.47 4.62
C ALA A 45 -18.54 0.17 5.41
N GLY A 46 -17.50 0.17 6.23
CA GLY A 46 -17.06 -1.02 6.97
C GLY A 46 -16.27 -2.05 6.16
N SER A 47 -16.03 -1.86 4.86
CA SER A 47 -15.26 -2.82 4.04
C SER A 47 -13.73 -2.82 4.30
N GLY A 48 -13.25 -2.10 5.32
CA GLY A 48 -11.84 -2.06 5.69
C GLY A 48 -10.93 -1.13 4.86
N LYS A 49 -11.48 -0.14 4.13
CA LYS A 49 -10.66 0.78 3.30
C LYS A 49 -9.61 1.55 4.11
N THR A 50 -10.02 2.19 5.20
CA THR A 50 -9.13 2.93 6.08
C THR A 50 -8.08 2.00 6.69
N LEU A 51 -8.51 0.82 7.15
CA LEU A 51 -7.63 -0.19 7.73
C LEU A 51 -6.55 -0.64 6.74
N PHE A 52 -6.95 -0.95 5.50
CA PHE A 52 -6.03 -1.30 4.42
C PHE A 52 -5.00 -0.18 4.18
N SER A 53 -5.47 1.06 4.06
CA SER A 53 -4.60 2.20 3.77
C SER A 53 -3.60 2.47 4.91
N MET A 54 -4.05 2.31 6.17
CA MET A 54 -3.19 2.42 7.35
C MET A 54 -2.18 1.27 7.41
N GLU A 55 -2.60 0.04 7.13
CA GLU A 55 -1.70 -1.10 7.12
C GLU A 55 -0.63 -0.96 6.04
N TYR A 56 -1.01 -0.53 4.83
CA TYR A 56 -0.07 -0.28 3.74
C TYR A 56 1.02 0.74 4.13
N ILE A 57 0.64 1.89 4.70
CA ILE A 57 1.61 2.93 5.04
C ILE A 57 2.49 2.53 6.23
N VAL A 58 1.92 1.81 7.21
CA VAL A 58 2.66 1.32 8.38
C VAL A 58 3.67 0.24 7.99
N ARG A 59 3.29 -0.70 7.13
CA ARG A 59 4.20 -1.72 6.59
C ARG A 59 5.25 -1.11 5.69
N GLY A 60 4.88 -0.12 4.86
CA GLY A 60 5.80 0.75 4.13
C GLY A 60 6.94 1.25 5.01
N ALA A 61 6.57 1.87 6.13
CA ALA A 61 7.52 2.41 7.10
C ALA A 61 8.36 1.32 7.80
N LEU A 62 7.72 0.25 8.29
CA LEU A 62 8.37 -0.74 9.15
C LEU A 62 9.21 -1.77 8.39
N GLU A 63 8.71 -2.24 7.24
CA GLU A 63 9.32 -3.36 6.50
C GLU A 63 10.25 -2.87 5.39
N PHE A 64 9.96 -1.70 4.81
CA PHE A 64 10.68 -1.18 3.64
C PHE A 64 11.42 0.14 3.92
N GLY A 65 11.23 0.74 5.11
CA GLY A 65 11.85 2.02 5.45
C GLY A 65 11.32 3.19 4.62
N GLU A 66 10.10 3.07 4.09
CA GLU A 66 9.46 4.07 3.24
C GLU A 66 8.58 5.00 4.08
N PRO A 67 8.97 6.26 4.30
CA PRO A 67 8.14 7.19 5.05
C PRO A 67 6.88 7.59 4.27
N GLY A 68 5.79 7.87 4.97
CA GLY A 68 4.49 8.15 4.35
C GLY A 68 3.65 9.21 5.05
N VAL A 69 2.73 9.80 4.29
CA VAL A 69 1.70 10.71 4.80
C VAL A 69 0.32 10.08 4.66
N PHE A 70 -0.45 10.08 5.74
CA PHE A 70 -1.85 9.69 5.75
C PHE A 70 -2.72 10.94 5.92
N MET A 71 -3.57 11.23 4.94
CA MET A 71 -4.51 12.35 4.97
C MET A 71 -5.93 11.85 5.19
N ALA A 72 -6.51 12.20 6.33
CA ALA A 72 -7.87 11.83 6.72
C ALA A 72 -8.84 13.02 6.53
N PHE A 73 -10.08 12.71 6.15
CA PHE A 73 -11.15 13.71 5.96
C PHE A 73 -12.37 13.48 6.87
N GLU A 74 -12.50 12.28 7.45
CA GLU A 74 -13.68 11.88 8.23
C GLU A 74 -13.32 11.53 9.68
N GLU A 75 -12.20 10.83 9.90
CA GLU A 75 -11.77 10.32 11.20
C GLU A 75 -10.57 11.09 11.74
N LYS A 76 -10.58 11.41 13.04
CA LYS A 76 -9.46 12.11 13.68
C LYS A 76 -8.24 11.19 13.85
N ALA A 77 -7.06 11.80 13.96
CA ALA A 77 -5.80 11.06 14.13
C ALA A 77 -5.80 10.13 15.36
N GLU A 78 -6.47 10.53 16.45
CA GLU A 78 -6.56 9.72 17.66
C GLU A 78 -7.39 8.43 17.44
N GLU A 79 -8.47 8.51 16.65
CA GLU A 79 -9.32 7.36 16.33
C GLU A 79 -8.57 6.38 15.41
N LEU A 80 -7.84 6.90 14.42
CA LEU A 80 -6.96 6.12 13.56
C LEU A 80 -5.87 5.41 14.37
N ALA A 81 -5.28 6.08 15.35
CA ALA A 81 -4.26 5.49 16.22
C ALA A 81 -4.79 4.31 17.03
N ILE A 82 -6.04 4.38 17.52
CA ILE A 82 -6.69 3.27 18.22
C ILE A 82 -6.88 2.08 17.29
N ASN A 83 -7.38 2.31 16.07
CA ASN A 83 -7.58 1.26 15.07
C ASN A 83 -6.26 0.56 14.74
N VAL A 84 -5.18 1.31 14.56
CA VAL A 84 -3.85 0.78 14.23
C VAL A 84 -3.17 0.09 15.41
N ALA A 85 -3.39 0.56 16.64
CA ALA A 85 -2.90 -0.11 17.83
C ALA A 85 -3.49 -1.53 17.96
N SER A 86 -4.76 -1.73 17.54
CA SER A 86 -5.38 -3.06 17.53
C SER A 86 -4.70 -4.05 16.57
N LEU A 87 -3.97 -3.55 15.57
CA LEU A 87 -3.15 -4.35 14.64
C LEU A 87 -1.74 -4.64 15.17
N GLY A 88 -1.39 -4.14 16.36
CA GLY A 88 -0.07 -4.33 16.97
C GLY A 88 0.98 -3.30 16.55
N PHE A 89 0.58 -2.17 15.96
CA PHE A 89 1.49 -1.13 15.51
C PHE A 89 1.46 0.12 16.42
N ASP A 90 2.64 0.67 16.71
CA ASP A 90 2.79 1.91 17.49
C ASP A 90 2.93 3.13 16.57
N LEU A 91 1.78 3.72 16.26
CA LEU A 91 1.69 4.88 15.37
C LEU A 91 2.31 6.15 15.98
N ASN A 92 2.30 6.27 17.31
CA ASN A 92 2.92 7.41 17.99
C ASN A 92 4.44 7.38 17.86
N LYS A 93 5.03 6.19 17.99
CA LYS A 93 6.45 6.00 17.74
C LYS A 93 6.81 6.30 16.28
N LEU A 94 6.02 5.80 15.32
CA LEU A 94 6.26 6.07 13.89
C LEU A 94 6.18 7.56 13.54
N GLN A 95 5.31 8.32 14.19
CA GLN A 95 5.26 9.78 14.04
C GLN A 95 6.49 10.45 14.67
N LYS A 96 6.89 10.03 15.87
CA LYS A 96 8.08 10.56 16.55
C LYS A 96 9.37 10.31 15.77
N ASP A 97 9.46 9.15 15.12
CA ASP A 97 10.60 8.74 14.29
C ASP A 97 10.58 9.38 12.89
N ASN A 98 9.60 10.25 12.59
CA ASN A 98 9.36 10.89 11.28
C ASN A 98 9.13 9.90 10.13
N MET A 99 8.66 8.70 10.44
CA MET A 99 8.33 7.68 9.44
C MET A 99 6.91 7.84 8.91
N ILE A 100 5.98 8.29 9.75
CA ILE A 100 4.59 8.53 9.34
C ILE A 100 4.16 9.90 9.80
N ARG A 101 3.41 10.61 8.95
CA ARG A 101 2.69 11.83 9.33
C ARG A 101 1.20 11.62 9.08
N ILE A 102 0.38 12.00 10.04
CA ILE A 102 -1.09 11.97 9.90
C ILE A 102 -1.59 13.39 9.96
N ASP A 103 -2.27 13.81 8.91
CA ASP A 103 -2.95 15.10 8.86
C ASP A 103 -4.45 14.86 8.67
N HIS A 104 -5.26 15.76 9.22
CA HIS A 104 -6.70 15.79 9.04
C HIS A 104 -7.09 17.15 8.45
N VAL A 105 -8.01 17.15 7.48
CA VAL A 105 -8.54 18.38 6.86
C VAL A 105 -9.79 18.85 7.57
#